data_AF-A0A7C5FAH0-F1
#
_entry.id   AF-A0A7C5FAH0-F1
#
_cell.length_a   1.000
_cell.length_b   1.000
_cell.length_c   1.000
_cell.angle_alpha   90.00
_cell.angle_beta   90.00
_cell.angle_gamma   90.00
#
_symmetry.space_group_name_H-M   'P 1'
#
loop_
_entity.id
_entity.type
_entity.pdbx_description
1 polymer ?
#
loop_
_entity_poly.entity_id
_entity_poly.type
_entity_poly.pdbx_seq_one_letter_code
_entity_poly.pdbx_strand_id
1 'polypeptide(L)' 'MSEKVFATVEWTVEDVLINAKQLGIPLSRKTAHRLLSDREEKITDVMVEAGWSLIEEALTERSARRS' A
#
# COMPACT_ATOMS: atom_id res chain seq x y z
N MET A 1 15.98 -22.37 0.93
CA MET A 1 15.01 -21.51 1.63
C MET A 1 14.46 -20.57 0.58
N SER A 2 13.18 -20.71 0.19
CA SER A 2 12.57 -19.78 -0.75
C SER A 2 12.41 -18.45 -0.05
N GLU A 3 13.15 -17.43 -0.49
CA GLU A 3 12.90 -16.04 -0.12
C GLU A 3 11.45 -15.74 -0.48
N LYS A 4 10.62 -15.48 0.52
CA LYS A 4 9.28 -14.95 0.30
C LYS A 4 9.46 -13.56 -0.28
N VAL A 5 9.39 -13.45 -1.60
CA VAL A 5 9.31 -12.17 -2.29
C VAL A 5 7.94 -11.60 -1.94
N PHE A 6 7.90 -10.67 -0.99
CA PHE A 6 6.72 -9.86 -0.75
C PHE A 6 6.59 -8.94 -1.96
N ALA A 7 5.64 -9.24 -2.86
CA ALA A 7 5.29 -8.32 -3.92
C ALA A 7 4.56 -7.14 -3.28
N THR A 8 5.24 -6.00 -3.14
CA THR A 8 4.59 -4.73 -2.81
C THR A 8 3.77 -4.34 -4.03
N VAL A 9 2.45 -4.53 -3.93
CA VAL A 9 1.52 -4.13 -4.98
C VAL A 9 1.17 -2.67 -4.70
N GLU A 10 1.94 -1.75 -5.29
CA GLU A 10 1.68 -0.32 -5.28
C GLU A 10 0.75 -0.01 -6.47
N TRP A 11 -0.48 0.42 -6.20
CA TRP A 11 -1.40 0.87 -7.26
C TRP A 11 -1.27 2.37 -7.40
N THR A 12 -1.19 2.86 -8.63
CA THR A 12 -1.23 4.29 -8.93
C THR A 12 -2.65 4.75 -9.27
N VAL A 13 -2.88 6.06 -9.26
CA VAL A 13 -4.13 6.65 -9.75
C VAL A 13 -4.40 6.25 -11.21
N GLU A 14 -3.35 6.17 -12.02
CA GLU A 14 -3.40 5.70 -13.40
C GLU A 14 -3.89 4.25 -13.50
N ASP A 15 -3.43 3.34 -12.63
CA ASP A 15 -3.88 1.94 -12.62
C ASP A 15 -5.38 1.84 -12.32
N VAL A 16 -5.86 2.63 -11.36
CA VAL A 16 -7.29 2.71 -11.03
C VAL A 16 -8.10 3.21 -12.23
N LEU A 17 -7.60 4.22 -12.94
CA LEU A 17 -8.28 4.78 -14.13
C LEU A 17 -8.26 3.80 -15.31
N ILE A 18 -7.15 3.09 -15.55
CA ILE A 18 -7.03 2.08 -16.59
C ILE A 18 -8.02 0.94 -16.33
N ASN A 19 -8.05 0.43 -15.10
CA ASN A 19 -8.97 -0.64 -14.70
C ASN A 19 -10.43 -0.19 -14.79
N ALA A 20 -10.76 1.04 -14.33
CA ALA A 20 -12.10 1.59 -14.47
C ALA A 20 -12.54 1.68 -15.94
N LYS A 21 -11.64 2.12 -16.83
CA LYS A 21 -11.89 2.16 -18.28
C LYS A 21 -12.12 0.77 -18.86
N GLN A 22 -11.33 -0.23 -18.47
CA GLN A 22 -11.51 -1.62 -18.92
C GLN A 22 -12.85 -2.20 -18.47
N LEU A 23 -13.34 -1.80 -17.30
CA LEU A 23 -14.64 -2.18 -16.76
C LEU A 23 -15.81 -1.33 -17.30
N GLY A 24 -15.55 -0.34 -18.15
CA GLY A 24 -16.57 0.58 -18.68
C GLY A 24 -17.16 1.53 -17.63
N ILE A 25 -16.47 1.72 -16.50
CA ILE A 25 -16.93 2.59 -15.41
C ILE A 25 -16.36 3.99 -15.63
N PRO A 26 -17.21 5.02 -15.82
CA PRO A 26 -16.73 6.40 -15.91
C PRO A 26 -16.23 6.85 -14.53
N LEU A 27 -14.93 7.08 -14.43
CA LEU A 27 -14.27 7.46 -13.19
C LEU A 27 -13.46 8.74 -13.39
N SER A 28 -13.66 9.74 -12.52
CA SER A 28 -12.85 10.96 -12.55
C SER A 28 -11.51 10.71 -11.86
N ARG A 29 -10.47 11.44 -12.28
CA ARG A 29 -9.15 11.39 -11.62
C ARG A 29 -9.23 11.70 -10.12
N LYS A 30 -10.06 12.66 -9.72
CA LYS A 30 -10.29 13.00 -8.31
C LYS A 30 -10.89 11.82 -7.53
N THR A 31 -11.86 11.13 -8.12
CA THR A 31 -12.49 9.95 -7.51
C THR A 31 -11.52 8.78 -7.42
N ALA A 32 -10.71 8.55 -8.46
CA ALA A 32 -9.66 7.54 -8.46
C ALA A 32 -8.62 7.78 -7.36
N HIS A 33 -8.19 9.03 -7.19
CA HIS A 33 -7.27 9.40 -6.11
C HIS A 33 -7.86 9.14 -4.73
N ARG A 34 -9.13 9.55 -4.50
CA ARG A 34 -9.81 9.27 -3.23
C ARG A 34 -9.91 7.77 -2.95
N LEU A 35 -10.29 6.98 -3.95
CA LEU A 35 -10.37 5.51 -3.81
C LEU A 35 -9.02 4.89 -3.45
N LEU A 36 -7.93 5.43 -3.98
CA LEU A 36 -6.59 4.98 -3.66
C LEU A 36 -6.25 5.28 -2.20
N SER A 37 -6.43 6.55 -1.78
CA SER A 37 -6.16 6.97 -0.40
C SER A 37 -7.00 6.21 0.62
N ASP A 38 -8.31 6.03 0.36
CA ASP A 38 -9.21 5.26 1.23
C ASP A 38 -8.77 3.79 1.36
N ARG A 39 -8.03 3.26 0.38
CA ARG A 39 -7.51 1.88 0.40
C ARG A 39 -6.15 1.78 1.06
N GLU A 40 -5.27 2.75 0.84
CA GLU A 40 -3.99 2.87 1.53
C GLU A 40 -4.19 3.03 3.04
N GLU A 41 -5.17 3.85 3.45
CA GLU A 41 -5.56 4.01 4.86
C GLU A 41 -5.99 2.67 5.47
N LYS A 42 -6.88 1.92 4.80
CA LYS A 42 -7.31 0.60 5.28
C LYS A 42 -6.19 -0.43 5.35
N ILE A 43 -5.26 -0.41 4.38
CA ILE A 43 -4.10 -1.30 4.41
C ILE A 43 -3.22 -0.94 5.61
N THR A 44 -3.01 0.36 5.84
CA THR A 44 -2.26 0.87 6.99
C THR A 44 -2.91 0.45 8.30
N ASP A 45 -4.23 0.58 8.44
CA ASP A 45 -4.96 0.14 9.63
C ASP A 45 -4.76 -1.35 9.91
N VAL A 46 -4.91 -2.20 8.88
CA VAL A 46 -4.69 -3.64 9.01
C VAL A 46 -3.23 -3.96 9.37
N MET A 47 -2.26 -3.21 8.81
CA MET A 47 -0.84 -3.37 9.16
C MET A 47 -0.58 -2.98 10.62
N VAL A 48 -1.19 -1.91 11.11
CA VAL A 48 -1.10 -1.47 12.51
C VAL A 48 -1.72 -2.53 13.44
N GLU A 49 -2.92 -3.02 13.13
CA GLU A 49 -3.59 -4.09 13.90
C GLU A 49 -2.78 -5.38 13.91
N ALA A 50 -2.13 -5.73 12.79
CA ALA A 50 -1.24 -6.88 12.68
C ALA A 50 0.11 -6.69 13.41
N GLY A 51 0.37 -5.50 13.98
CA GLY A 51 1.59 -5.19 14.72
C GLY A 51 2.81 -4.92 13.82
N TRP A 52 2.61 -4.64 12.53
CA TRP A 52 3.72 -4.35 11.61
C TRP A 52 4.42 -3.03 11.90
N SER A 53 3.72 -2.01 12.42
CA SER A 53 4.34 -0.74 12.82
C SER A 53 5.42 -0.96 13.90
N LEU A 54 5.14 -1.80 14.89
CA LEU A 54 6.09 -2.16 15.96
C LEU A 54 7.31 -2.94 15.42
N ILE A 55 7.11 -3.74 14.37
CA ILE A 55 8.20 -4.48 13.72
C ILE A 55 9.08 -3.52 12.91
N GLU A 56 8.48 -2.56 12.21
CA GLU A 56 9.20 -1.55 11.43
C GLU A 56 10.02 -0.61 12.34
N GLU A 57 9.46 -0.19 13.48
CA GLU A 57 10.17 0.56 14.52
C GLU A 57 11.39 -0.22 15.06
N ALA A 58 11.19 -1.48 15.43
CA ALA A 58 12.26 -2.34 15.94
C ALA A 58 13.37 -2.61 14.91
N LEU A 59 13.00 -2.74 13.63
CA LEU A 59 13.97 -2.86 12.54
C LEU A 59 14.77 -1.57 12.37
N THR A 60 14.10 -0.41 12.37
CA THR A 60 14.73 0.90 12.21
C THR A 60 15.72 1.21 13.32
N GLU A 61 15.36 0.95 14.58
CA GLU A 61 16.27 1.11 15.72
C GLU A 61 17.50 0.21 15.59
N ARG A 62 17.33 -1.03 15.11
CA ARG A 62 18.42 -1.99 14.96
C ARG A 62 19.42 -1.55 13.88
N SER A 63 18.97 -0.97 12.77
CA SER A 63 19.84 -0.42 11.73
C SER A 63 20.60 0.82 12.23
N ALA A 64 19.93 1.68 12.99
CA ALA A 64 20.52 2.88 13.57
C ALA A 64 21.65 2.56 14.57
N ARG A 65 21.52 1.48 15.36
CA ARG A 65 22.58 1.02 16.30
C ARG A 65 23.78 0.34 15.62
N ARG A 66 23.68 0.05 14.31
CA ARG A 66 24.75 -0.57 13.51
C ARG A 66 25.48 0.42 12.59
N SER A 67 25.05 1.68 12.57
CA SER A 67 25.69 2.79 11.86
C SER A 67 26.46 3.66 12.84
#